data_AF-A0A376FI15-F1
#
_entry.id   AF-A0A376FI15-F1
#
_cell.length_a   1.000
_cell.length_b   1.000
_cell.length_c   1.000
_cell.angle_alpha   90.00
_cell.angle_beta   90.00
_cell.angle_gamma   90.00
#
_symmetry.space_group_name_H-M   'P 1'
#
loop_
_entity.id
_entity.type
_entity.pdbx_description
1 polymer ?
#
loop_
_entity_poly.entity_id
_entity_poly.type
_entity_poly.pdbx_seq_one_letter_code
_entity_poly.pdbx_strand_id
1 'polypeptide(L)' 'MQQRATRCLYTIAEEQATRSAAISSTSAQMMLTDLLFMALVQQDLERAPERIRHSEELVKKLV' A
#
# COMPACT_ATOMS: atom_id res chain seq x y z
N MET A 1 2.82 -16.75 11.33
CA MET A 1 1.71 -15.78 11.33
C MET A 1 1.21 -15.44 9.90
N GLN A 2 1.02 -16.42 9.00
CA GLN A 2 0.52 -16.15 7.62
C GLN A 2 -0.65 -17.04 7.17
N GLN A 3 -1.14 -17.94 8.02
CA GLN A 3 -2.14 -18.96 7.64
C GLN A 3 -3.60 -18.47 7.66
N ARG A 4 -3.86 -17.15 7.73
CA ARG A 4 -5.23 -16.60 7.85
C ARG A 4 -5.64 -15.66 6.72
N ALA A 5 -4.70 -15.21 5.87
CA ALA A 5 -5.02 -14.30 4.77
C ALA A 5 -5.35 -15.10 3.50
N THR A 6 -6.43 -14.73 2.81
CA THR A 6 -6.80 -15.34 1.51
C THR A 6 -5.78 -15.04 0.42
N ARG A 7 -5.07 -13.90 0.53
CA ARG A 7 -4.04 -13.46 -0.40
C ARG A 7 -2.88 -12.84 0.37
N CYS A 8 -1.66 -13.24 0.01
CA CYS A 8 -0.42 -12.67 0.53
C CYS A 8 0.35 -12.05 -0.65
N LEU A 9 0.86 -10.84 -0.46
CA LEU A 9 1.78 -10.20 -1.39
C LEU A 9 3.17 -10.16 -0.75
N TYR A 10 4.18 -10.53 -1.51
CA TYR A 10 5.55 -10.64 -1.03
C TYR A 10 6.40 -9.56 -1.69
N THR A 11 7.27 -8.95 -0.89
CA THR A 11 8.31 -8.03 -1.36
C THR A 11 9.65 -8.72 -1.32
N ILE A 12 10.54 -8.32 -2.23
CA ILE A 12 11.96 -8.64 -2.12
C ILE A 12 12.62 -7.41 -1.50
N ALA A 13 13.03 -7.54 -0.24
CA ALA A 13 13.91 -6.57 0.40
C ALA A 13 15.30 -7.19 0.43
N GLU A 14 16.31 -6.50 -0.09
CA GLU A 14 17.68 -6.98 -0.03
C GLU A 14 18.11 -7.09 1.44
N GLU A 15 18.30 -8.32 1.91
CA GLU A 15 18.71 -8.63 3.27
C GLU A 15 20.23 -8.46 3.40
N GLN A 16 20.73 -7.23 3.30
CA GLN A 16 22.08 -6.96 3.82
C GLN A 16 22.02 -7.06 5.34
N ALA A 17 22.95 -7.80 5.95
CA ALA A 17 23.00 -8.17 7.38
C ALA A 17 23.24 -7.00 8.37
N THR A 18 22.74 -5.81 8.05
CA THR A 18 22.84 -4.57 8.82
C THR A 18 21.49 -3.84 8.81
N ARG A 19 21.32 -2.91 9.76
CA ARG A 19 20.11 -2.10 10.06
C ARG A 19 19.32 -1.57 8.84
N SER A 20 19.93 -1.48 7.66
CA SER A 20 19.32 -1.07 6.39
C SER A 20 18.30 -2.05 5.80
N ALA A 21 18.33 -3.35 6.16
CA ALA A 21 17.35 -4.32 5.66
C ALA A 21 15.90 -4.00 6.08
N ALA A 22 15.69 -3.49 7.29
CA ALA A 22 14.36 -3.09 7.77
C ALA A 22 13.82 -1.86 7.03
N ILE A 23 14.70 -0.93 6.64
CA ILE A 23 14.35 0.26 5.86
C ILE A 23 13.98 -0.17 4.44
N SER A 24 14.82 -1.00 3.80
CA SER A 24 14.55 -1.60 2.48
C SER A 24 13.21 -2.35 2.46
N SER A 25 12.93 -3.12 3.52
CA SER A 25 11.66 -3.84 3.67
C SER A 25 10.45 -2.93 3.80
N THR A 26 10.54 -1.89 4.63
CA THR A 26 9.46 -0.90 4.78
C THR A 26 9.21 -0.17 3.47
N SER A 27 10.26 0.26 2.77
CA SER A 27 10.15 0.89 1.45
C SER A 27 9.47 -0.04 0.44
N ALA A 28 9.84 -1.32 0.41
CA ALA A 28 9.22 -2.27 -0.50
C ALA A 28 7.72 -2.51 -0.18
N GLN A 29 7.34 -2.52 1.10
CA GLN A 29 5.94 -2.63 1.51
C GLN A 29 5.12 -1.38 1.14
N MET A 30 5.72 -0.19 1.27
CA MET A 30 5.10 1.06 0.80
C MET A 30 4.90 1.02 -0.72
N MET A 31 5.89 0.58 -1.49
CA MET A 31 5.75 0.41 -2.94
C MET A 31 4.62 -0.53 -3.33
N LEU A 32 4.42 -1.66 -2.63
CA LEU A 32 3.27 -2.52 -2.90
C LEU A 32 1.94 -1.81 -2.67
N THR A 33 1.86 -0.99 -1.62
CA THR A 33 0.64 -0.24 -1.30
C THR A 33 0.35 0.78 -2.39
N ASP A 34 1.38 1.48 -2.88
CA ASP A 34 1.27 2.43 -3.99
C ASP A 34 0.80 1.74 -5.28
N LEU A 35 1.37 0.58 -5.61
CA LEU A 35 0.97 -0.19 -6.79
C LEU A 35 -0.47 -0.68 -6.71
N LEU A 36 -0.92 -1.14 -5.54
CA LEU A 36 -2.32 -1.53 -5.34
C LEU A 36 -3.25 -0.33 -5.49
N PHE A 37 -2.89 0.83 -4.95
CA PHE A 37 -3.67 2.04 -5.11
C PHE A 37 -3.78 2.47 -6.59
N MET A 38 -2.66 2.48 -7.31
CA MET A 38 -2.65 2.79 -8.74
C MET A 38 -3.51 1.81 -9.55
N ALA A 39 -3.48 0.51 -9.22
CA ALA A 39 -4.32 -0.48 -9.86
C ALA A 39 -5.82 -0.23 -9.60
N LEU A 40 -6.21 0.14 -8.37
CA LEU A 40 -7.59 0.51 -8.03
C LEU A 40 -8.06 1.75 -8.79
N VAL A 41 -7.18 2.75 -8.96
CA VAL A 41 -7.47 3.95 -9.77
C VAL A 41 -7.67 3.56 -11.23
N GLN A 42 -6.77 2.75 -11.79
CA GLN A 42 -6.84 2.31 -13.19
C GLN A 42 -8.06 1.45 -13.51
N GLN A 43 -8.59 0.70 -12.55
CA GLN A 43 -9.81 -0.09 -12.72
C GLN A 43 -11.05 0.76 -12.95
N ASP A 44 -11.08 1.99 -12.45
CA ASP A 44 -12.25 2.87 -12.48
C ASP A 44 -11.82 4.35 -12.49
N LEU A 45 -11.25 4.77 -13.61
CA LEU A 45 -10.68 6.12 -13.77
C LEU A 45 -11.73 7.22 -13.61
N GLU A 46 -12.99 6.95 -13.99
CA GLU A 46 -14.07 7.93 -13.92
C GLU A 46 -14.45 8.25 -12.47
N ARG A 47 -14.54 7.22 -11.60
CA ARG A 47 -14.95 7.41 -10.20
C ARG A 47 -13.78 7.57 -9.22
N ALA A 48 -12.55 7.29 -9.65
CA ALA A 48 -11.37 7.45 -8.81
C ALA A 48 -11.25 8.85 -8.16
N PRO A 49 -11.45 9.98 -8.87
CA PRO A 49 -11.36 11.30 -8.26
C PRO A 49 -12.38 11.54 -7.14
N GLU A 50 -13.61 11.06 -7.31
CA GLU A 50 -14.66 11.16 -6.30
C GLU A 50 -14.29 10.35 -5.04
N ARG A 51 -13.85 9.09 -5.22
CA ARG A 51 -13.45 8.21 -4.11
C ARG A 51 -12.27 8.80 -3.31
N ILE A 52 -11.29 9.39 -4.01
CA ILE A 52 -10.16 10.06 -3.36
C ILE A 52 -10.64 11.22 -2.50
N ARG A 53 -11.49 12.10 -3.04
CA ARG A 53 -12.05 13.24 -2.30
C ARG A 53 -12.89 12.78 -1.10
N HIS A 54 -13.70 11.74 -1.28
CA HIS A 54 -14.48 11.16 -0.19
C HIS A 54 -13.59 10.62 0.93
N SER A 55 -12.49 9.95 0.59
CA SER A 55 -11.53 9.46 1.60
C SER A 55 -10.90 10.61 2.39
N GLU A 56 -10.58 11.73 1.73
CA GLU A 56 -10.06 12.94 2.37
C GLU A 56 -11.08 13.55 3.35
N GLU A 57 -12.35 13.63 2.96
CA GLU A 57 -13.44 14.12 3.81
C GLU A 57 -13.63 13.25 5.06
N LEU A 58 -13.47 11.92 4.93
CA LEU A 58 -13.56 11.01 6.07
C LEU A 58 -12.40 11.24 7.05
N VAL A 59 -11.18 11.44 6.56
CA VAL A 59 -10.01 11.73 7.43
C VAL A 59 -10.20 13.05 8.18
N LYS A 60 -10.72 14.08 7.51
CA LYS A 60 -11.03 15.37 8.16
C LYS A 60 -12.02 15.27 9.31
N LYS A 61 -12.87 14.24 9.35
CA LYS A 61 -13.81 13.99 10.46
C LYS A 61 -13.16 13.30 11.67
N LEU A 62 -11.95 12.77 11.51
CA LEU A 62 -11.21 12.07 12.57
C LEU A 62 -10.24 13.01 13.33
N VAL A 63 -10.03 14.23 12.83
CA VAL A 63 -9.12 15.25 13.38
C VAL A 63 -9.90 16.33 14.09
#